data_AF-A0A4R6GAI5-F1
#
_entry.id   AF-A0A4R6GAI5-F1
#
_cell.length_a   1.000
_cell.length_b   1.000
_cell.length_c   1.000
_cell.angle_alpha   90.00
_cell.angle_beta   90.00
_cell.angle_gamma   90.00
#
_symmetry.space_group_name_H-M   'P 1'
#
loop_
_entity.id
_entity.type
_entity.pdbx_description
1 polymer ?
#
loop_
_entity_poly.entity_id
_entity_poly.type
_entity_poly.pdbx_seq_one_letter_code
_entity_poly.pdbx_strand_id
1 'polypeptide(L)'
;MTVISTIAGVILIAVALNDVFHTLLRPVSTGRLTTVVFRAAWRVARRGRPRTATGPLTILVTIGVWIVLVTFGWALIYLPHIPEGFSYSGVDPADYNPFLEALTYSLVALTTLGLGDVVPAEPAIRLLSPLEALTGFALLSASVSWFMQLYPALARRRALAIELTGLHAAGVSRLPSEIPPGYAASVITGVSRALAATTADLVQNNEIFYFTEGDERLSAARAIGYAMELRDAALESTAAEVRLAGGVLAQTLDELARLVAEAYPRVGADSTDEVLRAVAGSHGHELP
;
A
#
# COMPACT_ATOMS: atom_id res chain seq x y z
N MET A 1 -2.45 20.28 -33.41
CA MET A 1 -3.14 19.92 -32.14
C MET A 1 -3.20 18.41 -31.95
N THR A 2 -3.44 17.64 -33.02
CA THR A 2 -3.48 16.16 -33.04
C THR A 2 -2.26 15.46 -32.45
N VAL A 3 -1.05 15.85 -32.86
CA VAL A 3 0.20 15.26 -32.34
C VAL A 3 0.38 15.52 -30.84
N ILE A 4 -0.08 16.67 -30.34
CA ILE A 4 0.07 17.06 -28.94
C ILE A 4 -0.82 16.18 -28.04
N SER A 5 -2.08 15.95 -28.44
CA SER A 5 -2.98 15.09 -27.65
C SER A 5 -2.49 13.65 -27.64
N THR A 6 -2.04 13.10 -28.77
CA THR A 6 -1.50 11.74 -28.82
C THR A 6 -0.25 11.60 -27.94
N ILE A 7 0.69 12.55 -28.00
CA ILE A 7 1.89 12.53 -27.14
C ILE A 7 1.49 12.64 -25.67
N ALA A 8 0.57 13.53 -25.31
CA ALA A 8 0.08 13.67 -23.94
C ALA A 8 -0.58 12.37 -23.46
N GLY A 9 -1.35 11.70 -24.32
CA GLY A 9 -1.98 10.43 -24.03
C GLY A 9 -0.98 9.31 -23.75
N VAL A 10 0.03 9.17 -24.62
CA VAL A 10 1.13 8.21 -24.43
C VAL A 10 1.88 8.47 -23.12
N ILE A 11 2.17 9.73 -22.80
CA ILE A 11 2.83 10.10 -21.54
C ILE A 11 1.96 9.72 -20.33
N LEU A 12 0.65 9.96 -20.36
CA LEU A 12 -0.25 9.59 -19.27
C LEU A 12 -0.29 8.07 -19.05
N ILE A 13 -0.39 7.29 -20.13
CA ILE A 13 -0.34 5.82 -20.05
C ILE A 13 1.01 5.36 -19.49
N ALA A 14 2.12 5.89 -20.01
CA ALA A 14 3.45 5.54 -19.54
C ALA A 14 3.64 5.88 -18.04
N VAL A 15 3.14 7.03 -17.59
CA VAL A 15 3.16 7.43 -16.19
C VAL A 15 2.34 6.47 -15.32
N ALA A 16 1.13 6.11 -15.74
CA ALA A 16 0.28 5.17 -15.02
C ALA A 16 0.91 3.77 -14.95
N LEU A 17 1.37 3.22 -16.08
CA LEU A 17 2.00 1.91 -16.15
C LEU A 17 3.33 1.85 -15.39
N ASN A 18 4.12 2.92 -15.44
CA ASN A 18 5.34 3.03 -14.63
C ASN A 18 4.99 3.01 -13.14
N ASP A 19 3.93 3.71 -12.72
CA ASP A 19 3.50 3.73 -11.33
C ASP A 19 3.00 2.36 -10.85
N VAL A 20 2.21 1.66 -11.69
CA VAL A 20 1.78 0.27 -11.47
C VAL A 20 3.00 -0.65 -11.36
N PHE A 21 3.96 -0.55 -12.28
CA PHE A 21 5.17 -1.36 -12.28
C PHE A 21 6.00 -1.16 -11.01
N HIS A 22 6.21 0.08 -10.59
CA HIS A 22 6.92 0.34 -9.35
C HIS A 22 6.14 -0.19 -8.15
N THR A 23 4.85 0.16 -8.04
CA THR A 23 4.02 -0.21 -6.87
C THR A 23 3.84 -1.73 -6.72
N LEU A 24 3.73 -2.47 -7.82
CA LEU A 24 3.34 -3.89 -7.78
C LEU A 24 4.46 -4.87 -8.14
N LEU A 25 5.40 -4.47 -8.99
CA LEU A 25 6.43 -5.36 -9.54
C LEU A 25 7.83 -5.09 -8.96
N ARG A 26 8.04 -3.96 -8.27
CA ARG A 26 9.30 -3.67 -7.57
C ARG A 26 9.11 -3.73 -6.04
N PRO A 27 9.63 -4.76 -5.36
CA PRO A 27 9.48 -4.94 -3.91
C PRO A 27 10.01 -3.81 -3.03
N VAL A 28 10.85 -2.89 -3.55
CA VAL A 28 11.56 -1.87 -2.75
C VAL A 28 11.16 -0.45 -3.14
N SER A 29 10.24 -0.25 -4.09
CA SER A 29 9.90 1.11 -4.57
C SER A 29 8.41 1.30 -4.78
N THR A 30 7.74 2.06 -3.92
CA THR A 30 6.37 2.51 -4.19
C THR A 30 6.36 3.55 -5.32
N GLY A 31 5.38 3.46 -6.22
CA GLY A 31 5.18 4.46 -7.26
C GLY A 31 5.01 5.89 -6.72
N ARG A 32 5.42 6.89 -7.51
CA ARG A 32 5.34 8.31 -7.10
C ARG A 32 3.88 8.76 -6.95
N LEU A 33 2.97 8.33 -7.83
CA LEU A 33 1.54 8.66 -7.75
C LEU A 33 0.91 7.96 -6.55
N THR A 34 1.15 6.66 -6.38
CA THR A 34 0.75 5.92 -5.18
C THR A 34 1.19 6.65 -3.92
N THR A 35 2.46 7.03 -3.82
CA THR A 35 2.98 7.76 -2.65
C THR A 35 2.24 9.08 -2.40
N VAL A 36 1.92 9.83 -3.46
CA VAL A 36 1.17 11.09 -3.34
C VAL A 36 -0.27 10.83 -2.86
N VAL A 37 -0.96 9.84 -3.44
CA VAL A 37 -2.31 9.43 -3.04
C VAL A 37 -2.34 9.03 -1.57
N PHE A 38 -1.41 8.17 -1.15
CA PHE A 38 -1.29 7.70 0.23
C PHE A 38 -1.02 8.86 1.20
N ARG A 39 -0.11 9.79 0.87
CA ARG A 39 0.15 10.99 1.69
C ARG A 39 -1.06 11.92 1.75
N ALA A 40 -1.81 12.06 0.66
CA ALA A 40 -3.01 12.89 0.62
C ALA A 40 -4.12 12.26 1.49
N ALA A 41 -4.38 10.96 1.32
CA ALA A 41 -5.31 10.19 2.13
C ALA A 41 -4.94 10.29 3.63
N TRP A 42 -3.67 10.16 3.96
CA TRP A 42 -3.15 10.32 5.32
C TRP A 42 -3.40 11.71 5.90
N ARG A 43 -3.17 12.78 5.12
CA ARG A 43 -3.46 14.16 5.57
C ARG A 43 -4.94 14.39 5.82
N VAL A 44 -5.82 13.77 5.02
CA VAL A 44 -7.27 13.86 5.20
C VAL A 44 -7.70 13.06 6.42
N ALA A 45 -7.19 11.84 6.60
CA ALA A 45 -7.47 10.99 7.75
C ALA A 45 -7.10 11.67 9.08
N ARG A 46 -5.94 12.34 9.14
CA ARG A 46 -5.50 13.09 10.34
C ARG A 46 -6.31 14.34 10.67
N ARG A 47 -7.14 14.85 9.75
CA ARG A 47 -8.03 15.99 10.02
C ARG A 47 -9.39 15.56 10.58
N GLY A 48 -9.69 14.25 10.60
CA GLY A 48 -10.91 13.69 11.17
C GLY A 48 -10.63 12.64 12.24
N ARG A 49 -11.67 11.98 12.75
CA ARG A 49 -11.51 10.78 13.59
C ARG A 49 -10.89 9.65 12.76
N PRO A 50 -9.91 8.88 13.28
CA PRO A 50 -9.30 7.78 12.56
C PRO A 50 -10.39 6.77 12.17
N ARG A 51 -10.64 6.63 10.87
CA ARG A 51 -11.60 5.66 10.34
C ARG A 51 -10.83 4.39 9.97
N THR A 52 -11.28 3.26 10.50
CA THR A 52 -10.82 1.89 10.16
C THR A 52 -10.79 1.60 8.66
N ALA A 53 -11.55 2.36 7.86
CA ALA A 53 -11.62 2.23 6.42
C ALA A 53 -10.48 2.93 5.63
N THR A 54 -9.55 3.64 6.30
CA THR A 54 -8.57 4.48 5.61
C THR A 54 -7.63 3.66 4.70
N GLY A 55 -7.22 2.46 5.12
CA GLY A 55 -6.32 1.61 4.33
C GLY A 55 -6.93 1.05 3.04
N PRO A 56 -8.01 0.23 3.10
CA PRO A 56 -8.65 -0.32 1.90
C PRO A 56 -9.18 0.75 0.95
N LEU A 57 -9.69 1.87 1.48
CA LEU A 57 -10.15 2.98 0.65
C LEU A 57 -9.00 3.63 -0.13
N THR A 58 -7.82 3.78 0.48
CA THR A 58 -6.65 4.35 -0.20
C THR A 58 -6.22 3.50 -1.39
N ILE A 59 -6.30 2.17 -1.26
CA ILE A 59 -6.03 1.24 -2.36
C ILE A 59 -7.03 1.41 -3.50
N LEU A 60 -8.33 1.45 -3.18
CA LEU A 60 -9.37 1.66 -4.19
C LEU A 60 -9.18 3.00 -4.91
N VAL A 61 -8.80 4.05 -4.19
CA VAL A 61 -8.49 5.36 -4.77
C VAL A 61 -7.26 5.27 -5.69
N THR A 62 -6.18 4.58 -5.28
CA THR A 62 -4.99 4.39 -6.12
C THR A 62 -5.34 3.66 -7.42
N ILE A 63 -6.08 2.55 -7.34
CA ILE A 63 -6.55 1.81 -8.52
C ILE A 63 -7.43 2.70 -9.39
N GLY A 64 -8.35 3.46 -8.80
CA GLY A 64 -9.18 4.42 -9.51
C GLY A 64 -8.38 5.49 -10.24
N VAL A 65 -7.31 6.02 -9.62
CA VAL A 65 -6.38 6.97 -10.25
C VAL A 65 -5.69 6.34 -11.46
N TRP A 66 -5.23 5.09 -11.36
CA TRP A 66 -4.63 4.39 -12.50
C TRP A 66 -5.63 4.18 -13.65
N ILE A 67 -6.85 3.74 -13.34
CA ILE A 67 -7.93 3.58 -14.33
C ILE A 67 -8.18 4.91 -15.03
N VAL A 68 -8.38 5.99 -14.27
CA VAL A 68 -8.61 7.33 -14.83
C VAL A 68 -7.44 7.77 -15.72
N LEU A 69 -6.19 7.64 -15.28
CA LEU A 69 -5.04 8.04 -16.10
C LEU A 69 -4.93 7.24 -17.40
N VAL A 70 -5.17 5.94 -17.35
CA VAL A 70 -5.13 5.06 -18.54
C VAL A 70 -6.28 5.40 -19.47
N THR A 71 -7.51 5.54 -18.98
CA THR A 71 -8.68 5.90 -19.80
C THR A 71 -8.48 7.28 -20.45
N PHE A 72 -8.05 8.30 -19.69
CA PHE A 72 -7.76 9.60 -20.28
C PHE A 72 -6.60 9.55 -21.27
N GLY A 73 -5.58 8.74 -20.99
CA GLY A 73 -4.44 8.55 -21.88
C GLY A 73 -4.84 7.99 -23.24
N TRP A 74 -5.66 6.92 -23.26
CA TRP A 74 -6.18 6.34 -24.49
C TRP A 74 -7.19 7.25 -25.19
N ALA A 75 -8.09 7.90 -24.44
CA ALA A 75 -9.01 8.89 -25.00
C ALA A 75 -8.27 10.00 -25.77
N LEU A 76 -7.16 10.50 -25.24
CA LEU A 76 -6.35 11.51 -25.94
C LEU A 76 -5.64 10.98 -27.20
N ILE A 77 -5.35 9.67 -27.27
CA ILE A 77 -4.81 9.01 -28.46
C ILE A 77 -5.90 8.88 -29.53
N TYR A 78 -7.14 8.58 -29.14
CA TYR A 78 -8.27 8.44 -30.07
C TYR A 78 -8.87 9.76 -30.52
N LEU A 79 -8.81 10.80 -29.68
CA LEU A 79 -9.39 12.12 -29.94
C LEU A 79 -9.10 12.70 -31.35
N PRO A 80 -7.87 12.63 -31.89
CA PRO A 80 -7.57 13.12 -33.25
C PRO A 80 -8.27 12.37 -34.38
N HIS A 81 -8.76 11.17 -34.11
CA HIS A 81 -9.35 10.27 -35.09
C HIS A 81 -10.87 10.19 -34.95
N ILE A 82 -11.47 10.97 -34.05
CA ILE A 82 -12.92 11.05 -33.93
C ILE A 82 -13.43 12.24 -34.76
N PRO A 83 -14.47 12.05 -35.59
CA PRO A 83 -15.19 10.79 -35.83
C PRO A 83 -14.63 9.91 -36.96
N GLU A 84 -13.73 10.40 -37.82
CA GLU A 84 -13.44 9.80 -39.13
C GLU A 84 -12.75 8.42 -39.07
N GLY A 85 -12.05 8.10 -37.98
CA GLY A 85 -11.38 6.83 -37.73
C GLY A 85 -12.30 5.73 -37.17
N PHE A 86 -13.57 6.06 -36.91
CA PHE A 86 -14.56 5.17 -36.30
C PHE A 86 -15.81 5.00 -37.17
N SER A 87 -16.42 3.83 -37.09
CA SER A 87 -17.72 3.51 -37.67
C SER A 87 -18.78 3.52 -36.58
N TYR A 88 -19.89 4.21 -36.85
CA TYR A 88 -20.99 4.40 -35.91
C TYR A 88 -22.24 3.66 -36.40
N SER A 89 -22.95 3.00 -35.48
CA SER A 89 -24.16 2.24 -35.77
C SER A 89 -25.28 2.65 -34.81
N GLY A 90 -26.37 3.21 -35.36
CA GLY A 90 -27.54 3.60 -34.56
C GLY A 90 -27.40 4.91 -33.77
N VAL A 91 -26.30 5.65 -33.96
CA VAL A 91 -26.02 6.96 -33.34
C VAL A 91 -25.38 7.89 -34.39
N ASP A 92 -25.64 9.20 -34.29
CA ASP A 92 -25.02 10.21 -35.16
C ASP A 92 -23.81 10.83 -34.43
N PRO A 93 -22.58 10.72 -34.95
CA PRO A 93 -21.39 11.31 -34.34
C PRO A 93 -21.48 12.83 -34.11
N ALA A 94 -22.28 13.54 -34.92
CA ALA A 94 -22.43 14.99 -34.81
C ALA A 94 -23.17 15.42 -33.52
N ASP A 95 -23.92 14.51 -32.90
CA ASP A 95 -24.67 14.78 -31.68
C ASP A 95 -23.79 14.74 -30.41
N TYR A 96 -22.55 14.26 -30.51
CA TYR A 96 -21.66 14.01 -29.38
C TYR A 96 -20.43 14.93 -29.39
N ASN A 97 -19.96 15.25 -28.19
CA ASN A 97 -18.70 15.96 -28.04
C ASN A 97 -17.53 15.01 -28.34
N PRO A 98 -16.59 15.33 -29.26
CA PRO A 98 -15.51 14.42 -29.65
C PRO A 98 -14.64 13.92 -28.50
N PHE A 99 -14.44 14.74 -27.47
CA PHE A 99 -13.67 14.35 -26.29
C PHE A 99 -14.42 13.37 -25.39
N LEU A 100 -15.71 13.62 -25.15
CA LEU A 100 -16.54 12.69 -24.39
C LEU A 100 -16.72 11.37 -25.14
N GLU A 101 -16.79 11.41 -26.46
CA GLU A 101 -16.86 10.23 -27.31
C GLU A 101 -15.57 9.39 -27.21
N ALA A 102 -14.40 10.03 -27.29
CA ALA A 102 -13.12 9.36 -27.11
C ALA A 102 -12.99 8.72 -25.71
N LEU A 103 -13.49 9.42 -24.69
CA LEU A 103 -13.49 8.94 -23.31
C LEU A 103 -14.43 7.75 -23.13
N THR A 104 -15.63 7.81 -23.73
CA THR A 104 -16.61 6.73 -23.70
C THR A 104 -16.06 5.49 -24.39
N TYR A 105 -15.51 5.64 -25.60
CA TYR A 105 -14.91 4.52 -26.33
C TYR A 105 -13.75 3.89 -25.54
N SER A 106 -12.83 4.71 -25.03
CA SER A 106 -11.71 4.23 -24.20
C SER A 106 -12.21 3.47 -22.96
N LEU A 107 -13.22 3.98 -22.27
CA LEU A 107 -13.78 3.28 -21.11
C LEU A 107 -14.38 1.93 -21.51
N VAL A 108 -15.16 1.88 -22.59
CA VAL A 108 -15.79 0.65 -23.11
C VAL A 108 -14.74 -0.38 -23.52
N ALA A 109 -13.66 0.04 -24.18
CA ALA A 109 -12.56 -0.83 -24.59
C ALA A 109 -11.73 -1.32 -23.40
N LEU A 110 -11.37 -0.42 -22.48
CA LEU A 110 -10.60 -0.73 -21.27
C LEU A 110 -11.34 -1.71 -20.35
N THR A 111 -12.65 -1.52 -20.17
CA THR A 111 -13.48 -2.42 -19.35
C THR A 111 -13.93 -3.66 -20.11
N THR A 112 -13.55 -3.82 -21.38
CA THR A 112 -13.95 -4.93 -22.26
C THR A 112 -15.47 -5.05 -22.45
N LEU A 113 -16.21 -3.95 -22.31
CA LEU A 113 -17.67 -3.95 -22.39
C LEU A 113 -18.17 -4.16 -23.83
N GLY A 114 -17.51 -3.52 -24.80
CA GLY A 114 -17.75 -3.74 -26.24
C GLY A 114 -19.20 -3.49 -26.69
N LEU A 115 -19.74 -2.29 -26.45
CA LEU A 115 -21.14 -1.94 -26.80
C LEU A 115 -21.47 -2.11 -28.29
N GLY A 116 -20.50 -1.90 -29.18
CA GLY A 116 -20.63 -2.18 -30.62
C GLY A 116 -21.34 -1.09 -31.43
N ASP A 117 -21.76 0.00 -30.78
CA ASP A 117 -22.24 1.24 -31.37
C ASP A 117 -21.12 2.06 -32.03
N VAL A 118 -19.92 2.03 -31.44
CA VAL A 118 -18.70 2.69 -31.94
C VAL A 118 -17.61 1.65 -32.15
N VAL A 119 -17.17 1.47 -33.39
CA VAL A 119 -16.17 0.45 -33.77
C VAL A 119 -15.02 1.10 -34.53
N PRO A 120 -13.74 0.77 -34.22
CA PRO A 120 -12.61 1.33 -34.94
C PRO A 120 -12.64 0.88 -36.41
N ALA A 121 -12.63 1.85 -37.33
CA ALA A 121 -12.63 1.62 -38.78
C ALA A 121 -11.22 1.72 -39.35
N GLU A 122 -10.41 2.64 -38.83
CA GLU A 122 -9.03 2.86 -39.28
C GLU A 122 -8.10 1.71 -38.87
N PRO A 123 -7.22 1.22 -39.78
CA PRO A 123 -6.30 0.10 -39.48
C PRO A 123 -5.43 0.30 -38.24
N ALA A 124 -4.92 1.52 -38.01
CA ALA A 124 -4.07 1.83 -36.86
C ALA A 124 -4.84 1.68 -35.53
N ILE A 125 -6.06 2.22 -35.46
CA ILE A 125 -6.91 2.15 -34.26
C ILE A 125 -7.39 0.72 -34.01
N ARG A 126 -7.71 -0.03 -35.07
CA ARG A 126 -8.05 -1.46 -34.98
C ARG A 126 -6.93 -2.30 -34.38
N LEU A 127 -5.67 -1.92 -34.61
CA LEU A 127 -4.51 -2.59 -34.01
C LEU A 127 -4.26 -2.13 -32.57
N LEU A 128 -4.49 -0.84 -32.27
CA LEU A 128 -4.27 -0.27 -30.95
C LEU A 128 -5.35 -0.65 -29.92
N SER A 129 -6.61 -0.72 -30.32
CA SER A 129 -7.74 -1.01 -29.42
C SER A 129 -7.59 -2.33 -28.63
N PRO A 130 -7.14 -3.45 -29.22
CA PRO A 130 -6.82 -4.66 -28.45
C PRO A 130 -5.74 -4.46 -27.38
N LEU A 131 -4.77 -3.56 -27.60
CA LEU A 131 -3.74 -3.25 -26.60
C LEU A 131 -4.31 -2.49 -25.40
N GLU A 132 -5.31 -1.64 -25.61
CA GLU A 132 -6.05 -1.00 -24.51
C GLU A 132 -6.78 -2.05 -23.68
N ALA A 133 -7.51 -2.97 -24.32
CA ALA A 133 -8.18 -4.06 -23.62
C ALA A 133 -7.19 -4.93 -22.82
N LEU A 134 -6.03 -5.26 -23.40
CA LEU A 134 -4.97 -5.98 -22.71
C LEU A 134 -4.41 -5.18 -21.51
N THR A 135 -4.30 -3.87 -21.66
CA THR A 135 -3.88 -2.97 -20.58
C THR A 135 -4.88 -2.98 -19.42
N GLY A 136 -6.18 -2.92 -19.72
CA GLY A 136 -7.25 -3.03 -18.72
C GLY A 136 -7.22 -4.37 -18.00
N PHE A 137 -7.05 -5.47 -18.73
CA PHE A 137 -6.92 -6.81 -18.16
C PHE A 137 -5.68 -6.94 -17.26
N ALA A 138 -4.53 -6.41 -17.70
CA ALA A 138 -3.31 -6.38 -16.90
C ALA A 138 -3.49 -5.56 -15.62
N LEU A 139 -4.14 -4.39 -15.70
CA LEU A 139 -4.41 -3.53 -14.55
C LEU A 139 -5.34 -4.23 -13.54
N LEU A 140 -6.39 -4.89 -14.00
CA LEU A 140 -7.29 -5.68 -13.16
C LEU A 140 -6.55 -6.84 -12.48
N SER A 141 -5.78 -7.60 -13.24
CA SER A 141 -5.02 -8.75 -12.74
C SER A 141 -3.99 -8.33 -11.69
N ALA A 142 -3.27 -7.24 -11.95
CA ALA A 142 -2.29 -6.68 -11.03
C ALA A 142 -2.97 -6.14 -9.75
N SER A 143 -4.12 -5.48 -9.88
CA SER A 143 -4.91 -5.00 -8.74
C SER A 143 -5.38 -6.14 -7.83
N VAL A 144 -5.89 -7.23 -8.40
CA VAL A 144 -6.29 -8.43 -7.62
C VAL A 144 -5.09 -9.06 -6.92
N SER A 145 -3.97 -9.17 -7.64
CA SER A 145 -2.71 -9.70 -7.09
C SER A 145 -2.17 -8.84 -5.94
N TRP A 146 -2.36 -7.53 -6.01
CA TRP A 146 -1.97 -6.61 -4.94
C TRP A 146 -2.77 -6.86 -3.66
N PHE A 147 -4.10 -7.01 -3.78
CA PHE A 147 -4.93 -7.37 -2.63
C PHE A 147 -4.48 -8.69 -2.00
N MET A 148 -4.24 -9.73 -2.81
CA MET A 148 -3.82 -11.04 -2.31
C MET A 148 -2.48 -11.01 -1.56
N GLN A 149 -1.55 -10.13 -1.93
CA GLN A 149 -0.27 -9.96 -1.24
C GLN A 149 -0.41 -9.17 0.08
N LEU A 150 -1.30 -8.18 0.10
CA LEU A 150 -1.45 -7.27 1.22
C LEU A 150 -2.16 -7.90 2.43
N TYR A 151 -3.21 -8.69 2.21
CA TYR A 151 -4.01 -9.27 3.30
C TYR A 151 -3.19 -10.17 4.24
N PRO A 152 -2.33 -11.08 3.76
CA PRO A 152 -1.45 -11.89 4.62
C PRO A 152 -0.52 -11.05 5.50
N ALA A 153 0.04 -9.96 4.95
CA ALA A 153 0.93 -9.08 5.68
C ALA A 153 0.18 -8.28 6.77
N LEU A 154 -1.01 -7.77 6.44
CA LEU A 154 -1.93 -7.18 7.43
C LEU A 154 -2.33 -8.17 8.52
N ALA A 155 -2.56 -9.44 8.17
CA ALA A 155 -2.90 -10.49 9.12
C ALA A 155 -1.73 -10.79 10.08
N ARG A 156 -0.49 -10.88 9.59
CA ARG A 156 0.71 -11.07 10.43
C ARG A 156 0.94 -9.90 11.37
N ARG A 157 0.78 -8.66 10.89
CA ARG A 157 0.85 -7.45 11.72
C ARG A 157 -0.18 -7.49 12.87
N ARG A 158 -1.43 -7.87 12.57
CA ARG A 158 -2.49 -8.02 13.60
C ARG A 158 -2.19 -9.16 14.57
N ALA A 159 -1.66 -10.28 14.08
CA ALA A 159 -1.26 -11.41 14.93
C ALA A 159 -0.17 -10.99 15.93
N LEU A 160 0.84 -10.24 15.47
CA LEU A 160 1.87 -9.68 16.36
C LEU A 160 1.27 -8.75 17.43
N ALA A 161 0.31 -7.89 17.05
CA ALA A 161 -0.35 -7.01 18.01
C ALA A 161 -1.13 -7.79 19.09
N ILE A 162 -1.87 -8.83 18.68
CA ILE A 162 -2.60 -9.71 19.59
C ILE A 162 -1.64 -10.45 20.52
N GLU A 163 -0.54 -10.99 19.99
CA GLU A 163 0.48 -11.70 20.76
C GLU A 163 1.10 -10.79 21.82
N LEU A 164 1.61 -9.62 21.43
CA LEU A 164 2.24 -8.65 22.34
C LEU A 164 1.26 -8.14 23.40
N THR A 165 0.03 -7.83 23.02
CA THR A 165 -1.01 -7.40 23.97
C THR A 165 -1.39 -8.52 24.94
N GLY A 166 -1.47 -9.77 24.46
CA GLY A 166 -1.71 -10.95 25.30
C GLY A 166 -0.59 -11.22 26.29
N LEU A 167 0.67 -11.11 25.86
CA LEU A 167 1.85 -11.25 26.72
C LEU A 167 1.85 -10.18 27.82
N HIS A 168 1.55 -8.93 27.48
CA HIS A 168 1.45 -7.85 28.46
C HIS A 168 0.29 -8.07 29.45
N ALA A 169 -0.88 -8.44 28.96
CA ALA A 169 -2.04 -8.71 29.81
C ALA A 169 -1.80 -9.88 30.79
N ALA A 170 -0.97 -10.85 30.41
CA ALA A 170 -0.54 -11.95 31.28
C ALA A 170 0.64 -11.57 32.21
N GLY A 171 1.16 -10.34 32.15
CA GLY A 171 2.30 -9.88 32.93
C GLY A 171 3.67 -10.41 32.45
N VAL A 172 3.71 -11.10 31.30
CA VAL A 172 4.92 -11.74 30.77
C VAL A 172 5.88 -10.71 30.15
N SER A 173 5.38 -9.56 29.68
CA SER A 173 6.22 -8.49 29.10
C SER A 173 7.30 -7.97 30.06
N ARG A 174 7.09 -8.06 31.38
CA ARG A 174 8.06 -7.63 32.41
C ARG A 174 9.00 -8.72 32.86
N LEU A 175 8.84 -9.94 32.35
CA LEU A 175 9.62 -11.11 32.72
C LEU A 175 9.78 -11.27 34.25
N PRO A 176 8.67 -11.40 35.00
CA PRO A 176 8.74 -11.57 36.45
C PRO A 176 9.57 -12.80 36.83
N SER A 177 10.19 -12.75 38.00
CA SER A 177 11.19 -13.74 38.45
C SER A 177 10.67 -15.18 38.56
N GLU A 178 9.35 -15.38 38.62
CA GLU A 178 8.77 -16.73 38.64
C GLU A 178 8.84 -17.45 37.28
N ILE A 179 9.07 -16.71 36.18
CA ILE A 179 9.11 -17.30 34.84
C ILE A 179 10.43 -18.06 34.64
N PRO A 180 10.39 -19.34 34.22
CA PRO A 180 11.60 -20.10 33.89
C PRO A 180 12.41 -19.40 32.78
N PRO A 181 13.73 -19.20 32.96
CA PRO A 181 14.58 -18.53 31.98
C PRO A 181 14.48 -19.08 30.55
N GLY A 182 14.40 -20.41 30.39
CA GLY A 182 14.25 -21.04 29.07
C GLY A 182 12.90 -20.74 28.41
N TYR A 183 11.82 -20.61 29.19
CA TYR A 183 10.53 -20.19 28.67
C TYR A 183 10.56 -18.72 28.24
N ALA A 184 11.10 -17.83 29.08
CA ALA A 184 11.29 -16.41 28.76
C ALA A 184 12.09 -16.23 27.46
N ALA A 185 13.23 -16.91 27.31
CA ALA A 185 14.05 -16.86 26.10
C ALA A 185 13.29 -17.33 24.85
N SER A 186 12.44 -18.36 24.97
CA SER A 186 11.63 -18.86 23.85
C SER A 186 10.53 -17.88 23.43
N VAL A 187 9.86 -17.22 24.38
CA VAL A 187 8.88 -16.15 24.11
C VAL A 187 9.55 -14.99 23.38
N ILE A 188 10.69 -14.50 23.88
CA ILE A 188 11.44 -13.39 23.25
C ILE A 188 11.89 -13.76 21.83
N THR A 189 12.31 -15.01 21.62
CA THR A 189 12.71 -15.49 20.28
C THR A 189 11.50 -15.56 19.34
N GLY A 190 10.32 -15.97 19.83
CA GLY A 190 9.07 -15.98 19.08
C GLY A 190 8.68 -14.56 18.62
N VAL A 191 8.67 -13.61 19.55
CA VAL A 191 8.40 -12.19 19.27
C VAL A 191 9.39 -11.62 18.27
N SER A 192 10.69 -11.90 18.44
CA SER A 192 11.73 -11.46 17.50
C SER A 192 11.47 -11.95 16.08
N ARG A 193 11.05 -13.21 15.90
CA ARG A 193 10.72 -13.77 14.57
C ARG A 193 9.46 -13.14 13.97
N ALA A 194 8.42 -12.96 14.78
CA ALA A 194 7.17 -12.34 14.34
C ALA A 194 7.40 -10.86 13.95
N LEU A 195 8.23 -10.15 14.71
CA LEU A 195 8.65 -8.79 14.42
C LEU A 195 9.47 -8.74 13.13
N ALA A 196 10.49 -9.59 12.96
CA ALA A 196 11.30 -9.64 11.75
C ALA A 196 10.46 -9.93 10.49
N ALA A 197 9.48 -10.85 10.58
CA ALA A 197 8.54 -11.11 9.48
C ALA A 197 7.69 -9.88 9.15
N THR A 198 7.19 -9.17 10.16
CA THR A 198 6.41 -7.95 9.98
C THR A 198 7.26 -6.81 9.40
N THR A 199 8.53 -6.70 9.80
CA THR A 199 9.49 -5.76 9.24
C THR A 199 9.77 -6.06 7.76
N ALA A 200 9.99 -7.33 7.40
CA ALA A 200 10.17 -7.73 6.01
C ALA A 200 8.93 -7.42 5.15
N ASP A 201 7.73 -7.65 5.69
CA ASP A 201 6.47 -7.29 5.04
C ASP A 201 6.33 -5.80 4.78
N LEU A 202 6.76 -4.97 5.74
CA LEU A 202 6.75 -3.52 5.61
C LEU A 202 7.69 -3.05 4.49
N VAL A 203 8.89 -3.64 4.39
CA VAL A 203 9.83 -3.34 3.30
C VAL A 203 9.23 -3.68 1.95
N GLN A 204 8.55 -4.84 1.86
CA GLN A 204 7.94 -5.30 0.62
C GLN A 204 6.67 -4.51 0.23
N ASN A 205 5.93 -4.02 1.23
CA ASN A 205 4.67 -3.30 1.07
C ASN A 205 4.64 -2.09 2.00
N ASN A 206 5.36 -1.03 1.64
CA ASN A 206 5.43 0.21 2.44
C ASN A 206 4.03 0.78 2.72
N GLU A 207 3.07 0.50 1.84
CA GLU A 207 1.67 0.93 1.93
C GLU A 207 0.97 0.44 3.19
N ILE A 208 1.42 -0.68 3.78
CA ILE A 208 0.88 -1.24 5.03
C ILE A 208 1.01 -0.24 6.18
N PHE A 209 2.03 0.63 6.17
CA PHE A 209 2.21 1.67 7.18
C PHE A 209 0.96 2.55 7.33
N TYR A 210 0.30 2.90 6.23
CA TYR A 210 -0.85 3.81 6.26
C TYR A 210 -2.16 3.15 6.72
N PHE A 211 -2.14 1.84 6.98
CA PHE A 211 -3.28 1.14 7.56
C PHE A 211 -3.32 1.41 9.06
N THR A 212 -4.39 2.05 9.51
CA THR A 212 -4.69 2.27 10.93
C THR A 212 -5.72 1.26 11.41
N GLU A 213 -5.42 0.53 12.48
CA GLU A 213 -6.44 -0.22 13.21
C GLU A 213 -7.26 0.73 14.10
N GLY A 214 -8.58 0.54 14.16
CA GLY A 214 -9.47 1.33 15.02
C GLY A 214 -9.68 0.73 16.40
N ASP A 215 -9.29 -0.53 16.61
CA ASP A 215 -9.24 -1.17 17.92
C ASP A 215 -7.81 -1.08 18.43
N GLU A 216 -7.62 -0.43 19.58
CA GLU A 216 -6.32 -0.26 20.24
C GLU A 216 -5.63 -1.60 20.52
N ARG A 217 -6.39 -2.67 20.76
CA ARG A 217 -5.87 -4.02 21.04
C ARG A 217 -5.30 -4.71 19.81
N LEU A 218 -5.71 -4.27 18.62
CA LEU A 218 -5.25 -4.80 17.33
C LEU A 218 -4.18 -3.92 16.70
N SER A 219 -3.83 -2.80 17.35
CA SER A 219 -2.87 -1.83 16.84
C SER A 219 -1.45 -2.28 17.09
N ALA A 220 -0.77 -2.76 16.04
CA ALA A 220 0.64 -3.13 16.12
C ALA A 220 1.53 -1.94 16.52
N ALA A 221 1.15 -0.73 16.08
CA ALA A 221 1.85 0.50 16.42
C ALA A 221 1.80 0.82 17.92
N ARG A 222 0.73 0.45 18.62
CA ARG A 222 0.66 0.54 20.09
C ARG A 222 1.38 -0.64 20.74
N ALA A 223 1.13 -1.85 20.24
CA ALA A 223 1.66 -3.08 20.81
C ALA A 223 3.19 -3.16 20.78
N ILE A 224 3.86 -2.42 19.88
CA ILE A 224 5.32 -2.32 19.83
C ILE A 224 5.91 -1.82 21.16
N GLY A 225 5.18 -1.01 21.95
CA GLY A 225 5.61 -0.61 23.29
C GLY A 225 5.81 -1.80 24.21
N TYR A 226 4.99 -2.85 24.10
CA TYR A 226 5.17 -4.09 24.88
C TYR A 226 6.37 -4.90 24.41
N ALA A 227 6.75 -4.80 23.13
CA ALA A 227 8.00 -5.39 22.64
C ALA A 227 9.23 -4.65 23.20
N MET A 228 9.14 -3.32 23.36
CA MET A 228 10.17 -2.51 24.01
C MET A 228 10.28 -2.85 25.50
N GLU A 229 9.15 -2.97 26.20
CA GLU A 229 9.10 -3.42 27.60
C GLU A 229 9.74 -4.80 27.77
N LEU A 230 9.41 -5.74 26.87
CA LEU A 230 9.97 -7.10 26.86
C LEU A 230 11.48 -7.10 26.57
N ARG A 231 11.95 -6.25 25.66
CA ARG A 231 13.38 -6.05 25.37
C ARG A 231 14.10 -5.56 26.61
N ASP A 232 13.59 -4.52 27.27
CA ASP A 232 14.25 -3.88 28.42
C ASP A 232 14.36 -4.85 29.59
N ALA A 233 13.25 -5.53 29.94
CA ALA A 233 13.24 -6.57 30.95
C ALA A 233 14.22 -7.73 30.63
N ALA A 234 14.34 -8.11 29.36
CA ALA A 234 15.24 -9.18 28.95
C ALA A 234 16.72 -8.79 29.08
N LEU A 235 17.07 -7.55 28.74
CA LEU A 235 18.44 -7.03 28.83
C LEU A 235 18.90 -6.87 30.29
N GLU A 236 17.99 -6.58 31.21
CA GLU A 236 18.27 -6.49 32.66
C GLU A 236 18.32 -7.86 33.36
N SER A 237 17.94 -8.95 32.69
CA SER A 237 17.88 -10.27 33.28
C SER A 237 19.25 -10.79 33.73
N THR A 238 19.30 -11.50 34.87
CA THR A 238 20.52 -12.17 35.34
C THR A 238 20.82 -13.45 34.56
N ALA A 239 19.84 -14.04 33.87
CA ALA A 239 20.00 -15.22 33.05
C ALA A 239 20.63 -14.88 31.68
N ALA A 240 21.74 -15.55 31.34
CA ALA A 240 22.47 -15.29 30.10
C ALA A 240 21.64 -15.57 28.83
N GLU A 241 20.85 -16.64 28.83
CA GLU A 241 19.99 -17.00 27.69
C GLU A 241 18.89 -15.97 27.43
N VAL A 242 18.32 -15.37 28.48
CA VAL A 242 17.31 -14.32 28.38
C VAL A 242 17.93 -13.05 27.84
N ARG A 243 19.11 -12.64 28.33
CA ARG A 243 19.83 -11.47 27.80
C ARG A 243 20.21 -11.63 26.34
N LEU A 244 20.67 -12.81 25.92
CA LEU A 244 21.03 -13.07 24.52
C LEU A 244 19.80 -12.98 23.61
N ALA A 245 18.67 -13.57 24.02
CA ALA A 245 17.42 -13.44 23.29
C ALA A 245 16.94 -11.97 23.24
N GLY A 246 17.05 -11.24 24.35
CA GLY A 246 16.75 -9.80 24.42
C GLY A 246 17.61 -8.95 23.48
N GLY A 247 18.88 -9.29 23.34
CA GLY A 247 19.79 -8.65 22.36
C GLY A 247 19.33 -8.84 20.91
N VAL A 248 18.83 -10.02 20.55
CA VAL A 248 18.24 -10.26 19.21
C VAL A 248 16.99 -9.43 18.99
N LEU A 249 16.11 -9.34 20.00
CA LEU A 249 14.91 -8.52 19.93
C LEU A 249 15.27 -7.03 19.77
N ALA A 250 16.25 -6.54 20.52
CA ALA A 250 16.76 -5.16 20.41
C ALA A 250 17.23 -4.85 18.98
N GLN A 251 18.08 -5.70 18.40
CA GLN A 251 18.56 -5.51 17.03
C GLN A 251 17.42 -5.53 16.00
N THR A 252 16.40 -6.34 16.22
CA THR A 252 15.23 -6.40 15.32
C THR A 252 14.38 -5.13 15.43
N LEU A 253 14.23 -4.56 16.63
CA LEU A 253 13.55 -3.28 16.85
C LEU A 253 14.35 -2.11 16.24
N ASP A 254 15.67 -2.12 16.39
CA ASP A 254 16.57 -1.13 15.77
C ASP A 254 16.43 -1.15 14.25
N GLU A 255 16.39 -2.34 13.65
CA GLU A 255 16.21 -2.48 12.20
C GLU A 255 14.85 -1.97 11.74
N LEU A 256 13.78 -2.31 12.45
CA LEU A 256 12.44 -1.76 12.16
C LEU A 256 12.46 -0.24 12.23
N ALA A 257 13.04 0.35 13.28
CA ALA A 257 13.10 1.80 13.45
C ALA A 257 13.91 2.46 12.33
N ARG A 258 15.05 1.90 11.95
CA ARG A 258 15.87 2.39 10.83
C ARG A 258 15.08 2.43 9.52
N LEU A 259 14.43 1.31 9.18
CA LEU A 259 13.65 1.21 7.94
C LEU A 259 12.46 2.19 7.92
N VAL A 260 11.78 2.35 9.05
CA VAL A 260 10.69 3.32 9.17
C VAL A 260 11.21 4.76 9.06
N ALA A 261 12.35 5.08 9.68
CA ALA A 261 12.95 6.42 9.60
C ALA A 261 13.39 6.76 8.17
N GLU A 262 13.96 5.81 7.44
CA GLU A 262 14.33 5.96 6.02
C GLU A 262 13.11 6.16 5.12
N ALA A 263 12.06 5.36 5.31
CA ALA A 263 10.84 5.45 4.52
C ALA A 263 10.00 6.69 4.84
N TYR A 264 10.06 7.17 6.09
CA TYR A 264 9.23 8.26 6.61
C TYR A 264 10.07 9.33 7.34
N PRO A 265 10.78 10.22 6.60
CA PRO A 265 11.70 11.22 7.18
C PRO A 265 11.06 12.22 8.15
N ARG A 266 9.71 12.29 8.21
CA ARG A 266 8.97 13.14 9.15
C ARG A 266 8.89 12.57 10.57
N VAL A 267 9.32 11.32 10.76
CA VAL A 267 9.38 10.65 12.07
C VAL A 267 10.67 11.03 12.83
N GLY A 268 11.49 11.93 12.25
CA GLY A 268 12.75 12.49 12.78
C GLY A 268 12.96 12.32 14.28
N ALA A 269 13.79 11.33 14.61
CA ALA A 269 14.14 10.93 15.96
C ALA A 269 15.55 10.34 15.94
N ASP A 270 16.30 10.57 17.02
CA ASP A 270 17.73 10.22 17.11
C ASP A 270 17.93 8.81 17.71
N SER A 271 16.87 8.18 18.24
CA SER A 271 16.89 6.84 18.85
C SER A 271 15.74 5.94 18.40
N THR A 272 15.96 4.62 18.45
CA THR A 272 14.96 3.58 18.15
C THR A 272 13.64 3.83 18.87
N ASP A 273 13.71 4.10 20.17
CA ASP A 273 12.52 4.26 21.01
C ASP A 273 11.72 5.52 20.67
N GLU A 274 12.41 6.60 20.28
CA GLU A 274 11.76 7.82 19.81
C GLU A 274 11.09 7.61 18.46
N VAL A 275 11.73 6.90 17.53
CA VAL A 275 11.14 6.54 16.24
C VAL A 275 9.86 5.72 16.48
N LEU A 276 9.92 4.66 17.29
CA LEU A 276 8.77 3.79 17.56
C LEU A 276 7.64 4.52 18.29
N ARG A 277 7.95 5.42 19.23
CA ARG A 277 6.95 6.32 19.86
C ARG A 277 6.31 7.26 18.85
N ALA A 278 7.10 7.85 17.96
CA ALA A 278 6.59 8.73 16.92
C ALA A 278 5.71 7.98 15.92
N VAL A 279 6.02 6.71 15.62
CA VAL A 279 5.14 5.82 14.85
C VAL A 279 3.81 5.61 15.58
N ALA A 280 3.82 5.19 16.84
CA ALA A 280 2.60 5.02 17.64
C ALA A 280 1.74 6.29 17.65
N GLY A 281 2.37 7.44 17.91
CA GLY A 281 1.70 8.75 17.91
C GLY A 281 1.13 9.11 16.54
N SER A 282 1.82 8.77 15.45
CA SER A 282 1.31 8.98 14.09
C SER A 282 0.06 8.14 13.79
N HIS A 283 -0.06 6.97 14.43
CA HIS A 283 -1.25 6.12 14.38
C HIS A 283 -2.33 6.52 15.41
N GLY A 284 -2.12 7.59 16.18
CA GLY A 284 -3.08 8.09 17.17
C GLY A 284 -3.04 7.34 18.50
N HIS A 285 -1.94 6.66 18.81
CA HIS A 285 -1.75 5.94 20.07
C HIS A 285 -0.56 6.49 20.84
N GLU A 286 -0.69 6.56 22.16
CA GLU A 286 0.45 6.72 23.05
C GLU A 286 0.98 5.33 23.43
N LEU A 287 2.30 5.19 23.48
CA LEU A 287 2.90 3.97 24.03
C LEU A 287 2.63 3.92 25.54
N PRO A 288 2.40 2.73 26.10
CA PRO A 288 2.20 2.51 27.54
C PRO A 288 3.44 2.86 28.38
#